data_AF-A0A1F8GM40-F1
#
_entry.id   AF-A0A1F8GM40-F1
#
_cell.length_a   1.000
_cell.length_b   1.000
_cell.length_c   1.000
_cell.angle_alpha   90.00
_cell.angle_beta   90.00
_cell.angle_gamma   90.00
#
_symmetry.space_group_name_H-M   'P 1'
#
loop_
_entity.id
_entity.type
_entity.pdbx_description
1 polymer ?
#
loop_
_entity_poly.entity_id
_entity_poly.type
_entity_poly.pdbx_seq_one_letter_code
_entity_poly.pdbx_strand_id
1 'polypeptide(L)'
;MRKELLYQKSPELTENLRGAEVKISSHALERFIERWKPLDRFDEIPSSLEEWQGKLRLVIGDAKEIRLDPVKRVIRRINNKYSDARYFYNKPYGLRFVCVEEDGSLVVKTVERPRRRDYRALD
;
A
#
# COMPACT_ATOMS: atom_id res chain seq x y z
N MET A 1 -17.47 22.25 -31.87
CA MET A 1 -16.30 21.34 -31.89
C MET A 1 -15.72 21.25 -30.50
N ARG A 2 -15.95 20.16 -29.76
CA ARG A 2 -15.26 19.88 -28.49
C ARG A 2 -14.09 18.95 -28.81
N LYS A 3 -12.87 19.40 -28.51
CA LYS A 3 -11.67 18.54 -28.55
C LYS A 3 -11.78 17.54 -27.40
N GLU A 4 -12.01 16.28 -27.74
CA GLU A 4 -11.83 15.16 -26.81
C GLU A 4 -10.33 15.02 -26.54
N LEU A 5 -9.90 15.43 -25.34
CA LEU A 5 -8.60 15.02 -24.82
C LEU A 5 -8.74 13.55 -24.39
N LEU A 6 -8.37 12.66 -25.30
CA LEU A 6 -8.04 11.27 -25.01
C LEU A 6 -6.92 11.26 -23.98
N TYR A 7 -7.30 11.04 -22.72
CA TYR A 7 -6.40 10.82 -21.60
C TYR A 7 -5.71 9.47 -21.84
N GLN A 8 -4.55 9.48 -22.48
CA GLN A 8 -3.64 8.34 -22.48
C GLN A 8 -3.18 8.16 -21.04
N LYS A 9 -3.80 7.21 -20.33
CA LYS A 9 -3.27 6.69 -19.07
C LYS A 9 -1.92 6.07 -19.38
N SER A 10 -0.82 6.66 -18.89
CA SER A 10 0.50 6.04 -18.94
C SER A 10 0.43 4.69 -18.19
N PRO A 11 0.65 3.54 -18.87
CA PRO A 11 0.61 2.22 -18.26
C PRO A 11 1.69 1.99 -17.18
N GLU A 12 2.74 2.81 -17.23
CA GLU A 12 4.03 2.62 -16.55
C GLU A 12 3.96 2.67 -15.01
N LEU A 13 2.99 3.37 -14.41
CA LEU A 13 2.84 3.42 -12.95
C LEU A 13 2.14 2.19 -12.37
N THR A 14 1.34 1.49 -13.18
CA THR A 14 0.61 0.27 -12.78
C THR A 14 1.44 -1.00 -12.91
N GLU A 15 2.56 -0.97 -13.64
CA GLU A 15 3.43 -2.13 -13.87
C GLU A 15 4.47 -2.35 -12.76
N ASN A 16 4.77 -1.34 -11.93
CA ASN A 16 5.90 -1.39 -11.00
C ASN A 16 5.73 -2.29 -9.76
N LEU A 17 4.53 -2.84 -9.51
CA LEU A 17 4.33 -3.86 -8.45
C LEU A 17 4.22 -5.29 -8.99
N ARG A 18 4.10 -5.48 -10.31
CA ARG A 18 3.96 -6.81 -10.90
C ARG A 18 5.30 -7.53 -11.10
N GLY A 19 6.42 -6.81 -11.07
CA GLY A 19 7.77 -7.37 -11.26
C GLY A 19 8.71 -7.30 -10.05
N ALA A 20 8.44 -6.46 -9.04
CA ALA A 20 9.30 -6.32 -7.87
C ALA A 20 8.95 -7.37 -6.80
N GLU A 21 9.95 -8.05 -6.25
CA GLU A 21 9.75 -8.96 -5.12
C GLU A 21 9.25 -8.15 -3.90
N VAL A 22 7.99 -8.39 -3.50
CA VAL A 22 7.40 -7.75 -2.31
C VAL A 22 7.68 -8.61 -1.09
N LYS A 23 8.56 -8.11 -0.21
CA LYS A 23 8.86 -8.74 1.08
C LYS A 23 7.97 -8.16 2.17
N ILE A 24 7.53 -9.01 3.08
CA ILE A 24 6.60 -8.63 4.16
C ILE A 24 7.36 -8.77 5.47
N SER A 25 7.48 -7.69 6.25
CA SER A 25 8.02 -7.79 7.60
C SER A 25 7.01 -8.50 8.52
N SER A 26 7.51 -9.21 9.55
CA SER A 26 6.64 -9.82 10.57
C SER A 26 5.72 -8.77 11.21
N HIS A 27 6.25 -7.58 11.47
CA HIS A 27 5.48 -6.47 12.02
C HIS A 27 4.34 -6.01 11.07
N ALA A 28 4.58 -5.96 9.76
CA ALA A 28 3.52 -5.63 8.81
C ALA A 28 2.41 -6.69 8.80
N LEU A 29 2.78 -7.97 8.88
CA LEU A 29 1.83 -9.07 8.95
C LEU A 29 0.97 -9.01 10.21
N GLU A 30 1.58 -8.81 11.39
CA GLU A 30 0.86 -8.60 12.64
C GLU A 30 -0.14 -7.45 12.53
N ARG A 31 0.32 -6.29 12.02
CA ARG A 31 -0.53 -5.10 11.90
C ARG A 31 -1.66 -5.29 10.91
N PHE A 32 -1.45 -6.09 9.87
CA PHE A 32 -2.49 -6.47 8.92
C PHE A 32 -3.56 -7.34 9.57
N ILE A 33 -3.17 -8.42 10.25
CA ILE A 33 -4.08 -9.34 10.94
C ILE A 33 -4.94 -8.56 11.94
N GLU A 34 -4.33 -7.71 12.77
CA GLU A 34 -5.04 -6.84 13.73
C GLU A 34 -6.03 -5.88 13.08
N ARG A 35 -5.74 -5.43 11.85
CA ARG A 35 -6.53 -4.40 11.16
C ARG A 35 -7.53 -4.98 10.18
N TRP A 36 -7.45 -6.28 9.90
CA TRP A 36 -8.27 -6.95 8.92
C TRP A 36 -9.75 -6.80 9.22
N LYS A 37 -10.52 -6.51 8.18
CA LYS A 37 -11.97 -6.47 8.21
C LYS A 37 -12.48 -7.04 6.89
N PRO A 38 -13.20 -8.17 6.91
CA PRO A 38 -13.82 -8.72 5.72
C PRO A 38 -14.69 -7.67 5.03
N LEU A 39 -14.59 -7.54 3.70
CA LEU A 39 -15.46 -6.65 2.93
C LEU A 39 -16.87 -7.22 2.76
N ASP A 40 -16.94 -8.54 2.60
CA ASP A 40 -18.18 -9.28 2.45
C ASP A 40 -18.04 -10.71 3.02
N ARG A 41 -19.06 -11.54 2.80
CA ARG A 41 -19.11 -12.93 3.28
C ARG A 41 -18.18 -13.89 2.55
N PHE A 42 -17.66 -13.53 1.38
CA PHE A 42 -16.73 -14.34 0.59
C PHE A 42 -15.28 -14.05 0.97
N ASP A 43 -15.07 -13.02 1.80
CA ASP A 43 -13.75 -12.60 2.23
C ASP A 43 -13.30 -13.36 3.48
N GLU A 44 -12.93 -14.62 3.26
CA GLU A 44 -12.64 -15.61 4.31
C GLU A 44 -11.50 -15.20 5.24
N ILE A 45 -11.63 -15.51 6.53
CA ILE A 45 -10.55 -15.28 7.50
C ILE A 45 -9.52 -16.40 7.33
N PRO A 46 -8.25 -16.08 6.98
CA PRO A 46 -7.20 -17.08 6.87
C PRO A 46 -6.99 -17.87 8.16
N SER A 47 -6.71 -19.17 8.00
CA SER A 47 -6.51 -20.13 9.08
C SER A 47 -5.03 -20.30 9.47
N SER A 48 -4.10 -19.85 8.63
CA SER A 48 -2.66 -20.00 8.84
C SER A 48 -1.89 -18.71 8.54
N LEU A 49 -0.67 -18.60 9.10
CA LEU A 49 0.22 -17.46 8.82
C LEU A 49 0.60 -17.35 7.34
N GLU A 50 0.75 -18.49 6.65
CA GLU A 50 1.05 -18.53 5.22
C GLU A 50 -0.10 -17.96 4.38
N GLU A 51 -1.34 -18.36 4.69
CA GLU A 51 -2.53 -17.80 4.05
C GLU A 51 -2.67 -16.30 4.35
N TRP A 52 -2.37 -15.85 5.57
CA TRP A 52 -2.32 -14.43 5.91
C TRP A 52 -1.29 -13.66 5.10
N GLN A 53 -0.09 -14.24 4.89
CA GLN A 53 0.93 -13.64 4.03
C GLN A 53 0.45 -13.56 2.57
N GLY A 54 -0.11 -14.65 2.04
CA GLY A 54 -0.70 -14.67 0.69
C GLY A 54 -1.79 -13.61 0.53
N LYS A 55 -2.67 -13.49 1.52
CA LYS A 55 -3.73 -12.48 1.51
C LYS A 55 -3.18 -11.05 1.55
N LEU A 56 -2.18 -10.78 2.39
CA LEU A 56 -1.53 -9.46 2.39
C LEU A 56 -0.89 -9.13 1.03
N ARG A 57 -0.23 -10.10 0.38
CA ARG A 57 0.35 -9.93 -0.96
C ARG A 57 -0.72 -9.53 -1.99
N LEU A 58 -1.88 -10.16 -1.97
CA LEU A 58 -3.00 -9.81 -2.85
C LEU A 58 -3.47 -8.37 -2.59
N VAL A 59 -3.71 -8.03 -1.33
CA VAL A 59 -4.27 -6.73 -0.96
C VAL A 59 -3.31 -5.58 -1.26
N ILE A 60 -1.99 -5.76 -1.08
CA ILE A 60 -1.00 -4.75 -1.48
C ILE A 60 -0.82 -4.71 -3.01
N GLY A 61 -0.92 -5.84 -3.70
CA GLY A 61 -0.88 -5.90 -5.16
C GLY A 61 -1.99 -5.07 -5.82
N ASP A 62 -3.16 -4.99 -5.16
CA ASP A 62 -4.29 -4.16 -5.59
C ASP A 62 -4.24 -2.71 -5.07
N ALA A 63 -3.23 -2.36 -4.27
CA ALA A 63 -3.09 -1.03 -3.71
C ALA A 63 -2.51 -0.04 -4.73
N LYS A 64 -2.92 1.24 -4.62
CA LYS A 64 -2.37 2.32 -5.45
C LYS A 64 -1.34 3.12 -4.69
N GLU A 65 -0.26 3.51 -5.34
CA GLU A 65 0.70 4.42 -4.73
C GLU A 65 0.06 5.79 -4.48
N ILE A 66 0.36 6.38 -3.33
CA ILE A 66 -0.17 7.66 -2.86
C ILE A 66 0.96 8.55 -2.36
N ARG A 67 0.76 9.87 -2.43
CA ARG A 67 1.64 10.84 -1.78
C ARG A 67 1.01 11.32 -0.48
N LEU A 68 1.76 11.24 0.61
CA LEU A 68 1.37 11.87 1.86
C LEU A 68 1.51 13.39 1.77
N ASP A 69 0.72 14.08 2.58
CA ASP A 69 0.87 15.52 2.81
C ASP A 69 2.32 15.87 3.22
N PRO A 70 2.90 16.97 2.70
CA PRO A 70 4.28 17.37 2.99
C PRO A 70 4.61 17.42 4.48
N VAL A 71 3.71 17.94 5.33
CA VAL A 71 3.91 18.05 6.78
C VAL A 71 4.00 16.65 7.41
N LYS A 72 3.13 15.73 6.98
CA LYS A 72 3.13 14.34 7.45
C LYS A 72 4.39 13.59 7.04
N ARG A 73 4.93 13.84 5.83
CA ARG A 73 6.22 13.27 5.41
C ARG A 73 7.35 13.72 6.33
N VAL A 74 7.40 15.00 6.70
CA VAL A 74 8.43 15.52 7.62
C VAL A 74 8.33 14.86 8.99
N ILE A 75 7.13 14.81 9.58
CA ILE A 75 6.91 14.12 10.86
C ILE A 75 7.38 12.67 10.81
N ARG A 76 7.11 11.97 9.70
CA ARG A 76 7.53 10.56 9.52
C ARG A 76 9.03 10.41 9.36
N ARG A 77 9.69 11.31 8.66
CA ARG A 77 11.16 11.32 8.56
C ARG A 77 11.82 11.48 9.92
N ILE A 78 11.31 12.39 10.74
CA ILE A 78 11.82 12.65 12.10
C ILE A 78 11.57 11.44 13.01
N ASN A 79 10.32 10.96 13.08
CA ASN A 79 9.93 9.97 14.07
C ASN A 79 10.37 8.54 13.70
N ASN A 80 10.36 8.20 12.42
CA ASN A 80 10.46 6.81 11.97
C ASN A 80 11.65 6.57 11.02
N LYS A 81 12.48 7.57 10.75
CA LYS A 81 13.65 7.49 9.84
C LYS A 81 13.35 6.97 8.42
N TYR A 82 12.10 7.04 7.99
CA TYR A 82 11.67 6.63 6.66
C TYR A 82 11.89 7.76 5.64
N SER A 83 13.14 8.10 5.34
CA SER A 83 13.50 9.11 4.32
C SER A 83 12.87 8.80 2.95
N ASP A 84 12.85 7.50 2.62
CA ASP A 84 12.56 6.97 1.30
C ASP A 84 11.37 5.99 1.30
N ALA A 85 10.46 6.16 2.27
CA ALA A 85 9.24 5.36 2.27
C ALA A 85 8.30 5.73 1.12
N ARG A 86 7.79 4.68 0.48
CA ARG A 86 6.69 4.71 -0.48
C ARG A 86 5.41 4.28 0.23
N TYR A 87 4.29 4.82 -0.20
CA TYR A 87 3.01 4.61 0.46
C TYR A 87 2.00 4.10 -0.53
N PHE A 88 1.34 2.99 -0.20
CA PHE A 88 0.32 2.39 -1.05
C PHE A 88 -0.99 2.34 -0.28
N TYR A 89 -2.10 2.63 -0.93
CA TYR A 89 -3.42 2.62 -0.32
C TYR A 89 -4.35 1.68 -1.07
N ASN A 90 -4.84 0.68 -0.34
CA ASN A 90 -5.94 -0.15 -0.79
C ASN A 90 -7.25 0.48 -0.30
N LYS A 91 -7.98 1.08 -1.24
CA LYS A 91 -9.23 1.80 -0.96
C LYS A 91 -10.36 0.88 -0.46
N PRO A 92 -10.61 -0.29 -1.07
CA PRO A 92 -11.60 -1.24 -0.55
C PRO A 92 -11.41 -1.54 0.94
N TYR A 93 -10.21 -1.96 1.34
CA TYR A 93 -9.92 -2.36 2.72
C TYR A 93 -9.62 -1.18 3.66
N GLY A 94 -9.46 0.03 3.12
CA GLY A 94 -9.09 1.21 3.92
C GLY A 94 -7.72 1.06 4.59
N LEU A 95 -6.78 0.37 3.95
CA LEU A 95 -5.45 0.06 4.49
C LEU A 95 -4.37 0.80 3.70
N ARG A 96 -3.41 1.39 4.43
CA ARG A 96 -2.19 1.98 3.86
C ARG A 96 -0.98 1.13 4.21
N PHE A 97 -0.19 0.79 3.21
CA PHE A 97 1.08 0.09 3.33
C PHE A 97 2.21 1.11 3.31
N VAL A 98 3.09 1.01 4.30
CA VAL A 98 4.34 1.79 4.33
C VAL A 98 5.45 0.86 3.88
N CYS A 99 6.04 1.16 2.74
CA CYS A 99 7.05 0.33 2.12
C CYS A 99 8.37 1.10 2.02
N VAL A 100 9.48 0.39 2.09
CA VAL A 100 10.82 0.92 1.79
C VAL A 100 11.49 0.00 0.79
N GLU A 101 12.39 0.52 -0.01
CA GLU A 101 13.22 -0.29 -0.89
C GLU A 101 14.47 -0.74 -0.11
N GLU A 102 14.68 -2.04 -0.02
CA GLU A 102 15.85 -2.67 0.59
C GLU A 102 16.36 -3.77 -0.34
N ASP A 103 17.64 -3.74 -0.70
CA ASP A 103 18.28 -4.74 -1.57
C ASP A 103 17.51 -5.01 -2.88
N GLY A 104 17.00 -3.96 -3.51
CA GLY A 104 16.21 -4.05 -4.75
C GLY A 104 14.81 -4.65 -4.59
N SER A 105 14.39 -4.95 -3.35
CA SER A 105 13.06 -5.47 -3.02
C SER A 105 12.21 -4.39 -2.37
N LEU A 106 10.89 -4.42 -2.61
CA LEU A 106 9.97 -3.54 -1.90
C LEU A 106 9.54 -4.23 -0.60
N VAL A 107 9.96 -3.70 0.55
CA VAL A 107 9.68 -4.28 1.87
C VAL A 107 8.53 -3.54 2.53
N VAL A 108 7.43 -4.24 2.79
CA VAL A 108 6.30 -3.73 3.59
C VAL A 108 6.72 -3.69 5.06
N LYS A 109 6.89 -2.50 5.62
CA LYS A 109 7.33 -2.31 7.00
C LYS A 109 6.18 -2.28 7.99
N THR A 110 5.04 -1.69 7.61
CA THR A 110 3.86 -1.66 8.47
C THR A 110 2.57 -1.43 7.66
N VAL A 111 1.44 -1.75 8.28
CA VAL A 111 0.09 -1.53 7.74
C VAL A 111 -0.68 -0.60 8.66
N GLU A 112 -1.27 0.44 8.08
CA GLU A 112 -1.90 1.54 8.79
C GLU A 112 -3.34 1.75 8.34
N ARG A 113 -4.15 2.38 9.20
CA ARG A 113 -5.46 2.93 8.82
C ARG A 113 -5.30 4.43 8.59
N PRO A 114 -5.17 4.90 7.34
CA PRO A 114 -4.99 6.32 7.09
C PRO A 114 -6.29 7.08 7.34
N ARG A 115 -6.22 8.31 7.85
CA ARG A 115 -7.38 9.19 7.87
C ARG A 115 -7.58 9.75 6.45
N ARG A 116 -8.84 9.96 6.03
CA ARG A 116 -9.16 10.45 4.66
C ARG A 116 -8.43 11.74 4.23
N ARG A 117 -7.93 12.54 5.18
CA ARG A 117 -7.21 13.79 4.90
C ARG A 117 -5.69 13.62 4.75
N ASP A 118 -5.16 12.41 4.88
CA ASP A 118 -3.72 12.21 5.05
C ASP A 118 -2.93 12.07 3.73
N TYR A 119 -3.59 11.99 2.57
CA TYR A 119 -2.92 11.68 1.30
C TYR A 119 -3.69 12.12 0.05
N ARG A 120 -2.97 12.20 -1.07
CA ARG A 120 -3.51 12.35 -2.43
C ARG A 120 -3.10 11.14 -3.27
N ALA A 121 -3.98 10.69 -4.15
CA ALA A 121 -3.64 9.66 -5.13
C ALA A 121 -2.58 10.20 -6.10
N LEU A 122 -1.70 9.32 -6.57
CA LEU A 122 -0.93 9.60 -7.78
C LEU A 122 -1.85 9.34 -8.97
N ASP A 123 -2.09 10.39 -9.77
CA ASP A 123 -2.86 10.32 -11.00
C ASP A 123 -2.13 9.52 -12.09
#